data_AF-A0A0L0NQG5-F1
#
_entry.id   AF-A0A0L0NQG5-F1
#
_cell.length_a   1.000
_cell.length_b   1.000
_cell.length_c   1.000
_cell.angle_alpha   90.00
_cell.angle_beta   90.00
_cell.angle_gamma   90.00
#
_symmetry.space_group_name_H-M   'P 1'
#
loop_
_entity.id
_entity.type
_entity.pdbx_description
1 polymer ?
#
loop_
_entity_poly.entity_id
_entity_poly.type
_entity_poly.pdbx_seq_one_letter_code
_entity_poly.pdbx_strand_id
1 'polypeptide(L)'
;MLKYTRPVAHLRWRIEPRFYSTNPEKLPSPEKKLSPDQARAEAAKVHIQTLKDMGSLFSSGSSDDATQPIDTEPVFKNPKIFGTLSLLHQGQVLKELQDKYDQSWKKLTDVDKKLGYYIAYGDWGVREKFTNWNTLEAPLDLPFRVPSQVRTASPKPTDIIKKLEPVILAETPVRREQFDTKKMDPVTKTFIYITIFIALLAIARDKKIGEGGKPEEIEIEDIYENQRQKQEKFDQQPAPQEQQPRPGKKWYYLWLK
;
A
#
# COMPACT_ATOMS: atom_id res chain seq x y z
N MET A 1 -48.91 46.77 -34.22
CA MET A 1 -47.63 47.50 -34.07
C MET A 1 -47.35 47.69 -32.59
N LEU A 2 -46.51 46.84 -31.99
CA LEU A 2 -46.04 46.97 -30.61
C LEU A 2 -44.53 46.71 -30.63
N LYS A 3 -43.75 47.79 -30.44
CA LYS A 3 -42.30 47.78 -30.43
C LYS A 3 -41.84 47.30 -29.06
N TYR A 4 -41.27 46.09 -28.99
CA TYR A 4 -40.54 45.63 -27.80
C TYR A 4 -39.04 45.88 -28.00
N THR A 5 -38.55 46.92 -27.35
CA THR A 5 -37.13 47.22 -27.18
C THR A 5 -36.51 46.27 -26.16
N ARG A 6 -35.47 45.53 -26.58
CA ARG A 6 -34.63 44.71 -25.68
C ARG A 6 -33.69 45.62 -24.89
N PRO A 7 -33.52 45.46 -23.57
CA PRO A 7 -32.41 46.07 -22.86
C PRO A 7 -31.12 45.29 -23.09
N VAL A 8 -30.08 46.02 -23.52
CA VAL A 8 -28.70 45.55 -23.63
C VAL A 8 -28.11 45.50 -22.22
N ALA A 9 -27.87 44.29 -21.72
CA ALA A 9 -27.16 44.09 -20.47
C ALA A 9 -25.65 44.35 -20.69
N HIS A 10 -25.17 45.47 -20.18
CA HIS A 10 -23.74 45.78 -20.11
C HIS A 10 -23.06 44.81 -19.13
N LEU A 11 -22.23 43.89 -19.66
CA LEU A 11 -21.26 43.14 -18.88
C LEU A 11 -20.20 44.11 -18.32
N ARG A 12 -20.36 44.49 -17.06
CA ARG A 12 -19.30 45.13 -16.27
C ARG A 12 -18.36 44.03 -15.77
N TRP A 13 -17.23 43.85 -16.44
CA TRP A 13 -16.11 43.09 -15.91
C TRP A 13 -15.55 43.83 -14.69
N ARG A 14 -15.98 43.43 -13.49
CA ARG A 14 -15.39 43.90 -12.24
C ARG A 14 -14.08 43.14 -12.06
N ILE A 15 -12.98 43.75 -12.51
CA ILE A 15 -11.62 43.29 -12.23
C ILE A 15 -11.38 43.53 -10.74
N GLU A 16 -11.45 42.48 -9.94
CA GLU A 16 -10.97 42.54 -8.56
C GLU A 16 -9.44 42.66 -8.59
N PRO A 17 -8.83 43.62 -7.88
CA PRO A 17 -7.40 43.63 -7.73
C PRO A 17 -7.01 42.39 -6.92
N ARG A 18 -6.29 41.46 -7.56
CA ARG A 18 -5.52 40.43 -6.86
C ARG A 18 -4.57 41.17 -5.94
N PHE A 19 -4.89 41.21 -4.65
CA PHE A 19 -3.96 41.56 -3.62
C PHE A 19 -2.86 40.50 -3.64
N TYR A 20 -1.75 40.82 -4.30
CA TYR A 20 -0.48 40.15 -4.05
C TYR A 20 -0.14 40.42 -2.59
N SER A 21 -0.33 39.41 -1.74
CA SER A 21 0.29 39.37 -0.42
C SER A 21 1.79 39.31 -0.65
N THR A 22 2.41 40.49 -0.66
CA THR A 22 3.85 40.63 -0.53
C THR A 22 4.21 40.19 0.89
N ASN A 23 4.45 38.89 1.07
CA ASN A 23 5.24 38.43 2.19
C ASN A 23 6.57 39.20 2.11
N PRO A 24 6.94 39.98 3.15
CA PRO A 24 8.24 40.61 3.15
C PRO A 24 9.28 39.49 3.17
N GLU A 25 10.00 39.37 2.05
CA GLU A 25 11.15 38.51 1.91
C GLU A 25 12.19 38.99 2.94
N LYS A 26 12.19 38.31 4.08
CA LYS A 26 13.09 38.58 5.18
C LYS A 26 14.48 38.14 4.71
N LEU A 27 15.31 39.13 4.36
CA LEU A 27 16.74 38.93 4.09
C LEU A 27 17.37 37.99 5.13
N PRO A 28 18.24 37.05 4.74
CA PRO A 28 18.87 36.14 5.67
C PRO A 28 19.72 36.94 6.67
N SER A 29 19.27 36.97 7.92
CA SER A 29 20.05 37.53 9.02
C SER A 29 21.35 36.74 9.18
N PRO A 30 22.47 37.41 9.53
CA PRO A 30 23.77 36.76 9.63
C PRO A 30 23.72 35.57 10.59
N GLU A 31 24.35 34.47 10.21
CA GLU A 31 24.44 33.21 10.96
C GLU A 31 24.87 33.47 12.42
N LYS A 32 23.88 33.60 13.29
CA LYS A 32 24.09 33.64 14.72
C LYS A 32 24.41 32.21 15.13
N LYS A 33 25.65 31.96 15.56
CA LYS A 33 26.08 30.66 16.10
C LYS A 33 25.22 30.33 17.32
N LEU A 34 24.14 29.59 17.10
CA LEU A 34 23.24 29.11 18.15
C LEU A 34 23.99 28.12 19.03
N SER A 35 23.70 28.12 20.33
CA SER A 35 24.24 27.10 21.23
C SER A 35 23.72 25.71 20.81
N PRO A 36 24.49 24.63 21.03
CA PRO A 36 24.13 23.29 20.55
C PRO A 36 22.75 22.82 21.04
N ASP A 37 22.31 23.29 22.21
CA ASP A 37 20.99 22.96 22.75
C ASP A 37 19.85 23.73 22.08
N GLN A 38 20.08 24.99 21.68
CA GLN A 38 19.10 25.78 20.94
C GLN A 38 18.93 25.27 19.50
N ALA A 39 20.03 24.87 18.86
CA ALA A 39 20.00 24.26 17.53
C ALA A 39 19.21 22.93 17.51
N ARG A 40 19.35 22.11 18.56
CA ARG A 40 18.56 20.87 18.71
C ARG A 40 17.07 21.14 18.92
N ALA A 41 16.73 22.14 19.73
CA ALA A 41 15.34 22.51 19.97
C ALA A 41 14.66 23.10 18.71
N GLU A 42 15.39 23.90 17.93
CA GLU A 42 14.90 24.43 16.65
C GLU A 42 14.77 23.34 15.59
N ALA A 43 15.75 22.42 15.49
CA ALA A 43 15.66 21.26 14.61
C ALA A 43 14.45 20.37 14.98
N ALA A 44 14.20 20.12 16.28
CA ALA A 44 13.05 19.36 16.73
C ALA A 44 11.72 20.05 16.35
N LYS A 45 11.63 21.39 16.46
CA LYS A 45 10.44 22.15 16.03
C LYS A 45 10.22 22.06 14.53
N VAL A 46 11.29 22.21 13.73
CA VAL A 46 11.24 22.06 12.27
C VAL A 46 10.77 20.65 11.90
N HIS A 47 11.31 19.62 12.55
CA HIS A 47 10.88 18.23 12.33
C HIS A 47 9.40 18.01 12.67
N ILE A 48 8.93 18.49 13.81
CA ILE A 48 7.51 18.40 14.18
C ILE A 48 6.62 19.13 13.16
N GLN A 49 7.05 20.28 12.65
CA GLN A 49 6.31 21.03 11.65
C GLN A 49 6.28 20.28 10.30
N THR A 50 7.40 19.71 9.86
CA THR A 50 7.43 18.85 8.66
C THR A 50 6.56 17.61 8.78
N LEU A 51 6.49 16.98 9.96
CA LEU A 51 5.61 15.83 10.20
C LEU A 51 4.13 16.22 10.17
N LYS A 52 3.77 17.39 10.71
CA LYS A 52 2.42 17.94 10.61
C LYS A 52 2.04 18.26 9.16
N ASP A 53 2.94 18.88 8.42
CA ASP A 53 2.70 19.24 7.02
C ASP A 53 2.58 17.98 6.15
N MET A 54 3.42 16.96 6.38
CA MET A 54 3.28 15.66 5.72
C MET A 54 1.97 14.96 6.08
N GLY A 55 1.57 14.97 7.36
CA GLY A 55 0.26 14.44 7.77
C GLY A 55 -0.91 15.15 7.09
N SER A 56 -0.81 16.46 6.89
CA SER A 56 -1.81 17.25 6.15
C SER A 56 -1.84 16.94 4.65
N LEU A 57 -0.68 16.61 4.05
CA LEU A 57 -0.58 16.20 2.65
C LEU A 57 -1.18 14.80 2.40
N PHE A 58 -1.07 13.89 3.38
CA PHE A 58 -1.78 12.61 3.31
C PHE A 58 -3.29 12.74 3.59
N SER A 59 -3.71 13.75 4.36
CA SER A 59 -5.12 14.00 4.64
C SER A 59 -5.85 14.80 3.55
N SER A 60 -5.13 15.63 2.77
CA SER A 60 -5.72 16.46 1.71
C SER A 60 -6.01 15.70 0.40
N GLY A 61 -5.57 14.44 0.30
CA GLY A 61 -5.95 13.52 -0.78
C GLY A 61 -7.28 12.79 -0.55
N SER A 62 -7.82 12.80 0.67
CA SER A 62 -9.19 12.37 0.96
C SER A 62 -10.04 13.62 1.11
N SER A 63 -10.78 13.94 0.04
CA SER A 63 -11.77 15.01 0.04
C SER A 63 -12.61 15.00 1.32
N ASP A 64 -12.63 16.14 2.02
CA ASP A 64 -13.52 16.48 3.15
C ASP A 64 -15.02 16.24 2.83
N ASP A 65 -15.35 16.03 1.55
CA ASP A 65 -16.65 15.60 1.03
C ASP A 65 -17.06 14.17 1.47
N ALA A 66 -16.08 13.28 1.73
CA ALA A 66 -16.34 11.87 2.04
C ALA A 66 -16.84 11.63 3.48
N THR A 67 -16.67 12.60 4.37
CA THR A 67 -16.98 12.49 5.81
C THR A 67 -18.19 13.32 6.23
N GLN A 68 -18.64 14.25 5.38
CA GLN A 68 -19.83 15.05 5.65
C GLN A 68 -21.12 14.25 5.31
N PRO A 69 -22.18 14.39 6.12
CA PRO A 69 -23.46 13.76 5.84
C PRO A 69 -24.02 14.31 4.52
N ILE A 70 -24.37 13.42 3.61
CA ILE A 70 -24.90 13.79 2.30
C ILE A 70 -26.41 14.04 2.38
N ASP A 71 -26.92 14.90 1.50
CA ASP A 71 -28.36 14.93 1.20
C ASP A 71 -28.75 13.64 0.48
N THR A 72 -29.61 12.84 1.10
CA THR A 72 -30.01 11.52 0.62
C THR A 72 -31.14 11.60 -0.41
N GLU A 73 -31.94 12.68 -0.44
CA GLU A 73 -33.06 12.85 -1.36
C GLU A 73 -32.74 12.59 -2.85
N PRO A 74 -31.63 13.10 -3.43
CA PRO A 74 -31.32 12.85 -4.83
C PRO A 74 -31.09 11.35 -5.13
N VAL A 75 -30.59 10.60 -4.14
CA VAL A 75 -30.33 9.16 -4.24
C VAL A 75 -31.64 8.39 -4.25
N PHE A 76 -32.61 8.79 -3.41
CA PHE A 76 -33.96 8.22 -3.42
C PHE A 76 -34.65 8.44 -4.78
N LYS A 77 -34.54 9.63 -5.37
CA LYS A 77 -35.14 9.94 -6.68
C LYS A 77 -34.48 9.14 -7.82
N ASN A 78 -33.15 9.00 -7.79
CA ASN A 78 -32.36 8.33 -8.81
C ASN A 78 -31.49 7.22 -8.21
N PRO A 79 -31.99 5.97 -8.15
CA PRO A 79 -31.27 4.86 -7.52
C PRO A 79 -29.88 4.59 -8.11
N LYS A 80 -29.66 4.88 -9.41
CA LYS A 80 -28.38 4.68 -10.09
C LYS A 80 -27.20 5.44 -9.48
N ILE A 81 -27.48 6.55 -8.77
CA ILE A 81 -26.44 7.34 -8.11
C ILE A 81 -25.81 6.53 -6.96
N PHE A 82 -26.57 5.62 -6.35
CA PHE A 82 -26.13 4.83 -5.19
C PHE A 82 -24.80 4.10 -5.41
N GLY A 83 -24.59 3.50 -6.58
CA GLY A 83 -23.37 2.75 -6.90
C GLY A 83 -22.12 3.63 -6.98
N THR A 84 -22.27 4.94 -7.24
CA THR A 84 -21.16 5.89 -7.35
C THR A 84 -20.77 6.54 -6.02
N LEU A 85 -21.58 6.35 -4.98
CA LEU A 85 -21.35 6.96 -3.66
C LEU A 85 -20.19 6.28 -2.91
N SER A 86 -19.55 7.04 -2.02
CA SER A 86 -18.62 6.47 -1.04
C SER A 86 -19.33 5.49 -0.11
N LEU A 87 -18.60 4.50 0.41
CA LEU A 87 -19.12 3.49 1.34
C LEU A 87 -19.81 4.11 2.57
N LEU A 88 -19.29 5.24 3.07
CA LEU A 88 -19.88 5.96 4.20
C LEU A 88 -21.26 6.52 3.85
N HIS A 89 -21.39 7.17 2.70
CA HIS A 89 -22.66 7.72 2.21
C HIS A 89 -23.66 6.62 1.85
N GLN A 90 -23.20 5.51 1.29
CA GLN A 90 -24.03 4.32 1.07
C GLN A 90 -24.62 3.81 2.39
N GLY A 91 -23.81 3.77 3.46
CA GLY A 91 -24.25 3.41 4.80
C GLY A 91 -25.34 4.35 5.35
N GLN A 92 -25.22 5.65 5.11
CA GLN A 92 -26.24 6.64 5.51
C GLN A 92 -27.58 6.40 4.80
N VAL A 93 -27.56 6.23 3.48
CA VAL A 93 -28.76 5.95 2.67
C VAL A 93 -29.40 4.62 3.10
N LEU A 94 -28.59 3.58 3.34
CA LEU A 94 -29.06 2.28 3.81
C LEU A 94 -29.73 2.37 5.18
N LYS A 95 -29.16 3.15 6.10
CA LYS A 95 -29.75 3.35 7.42
C LYS A 95 -31.11 4.03 7.33
N GLU A 96 -31.23 5.11 6.57
CA GLU A 96 -32.51 5.80 6.37
C GLU A 96 -33.55 4.89 5.70
N LEU A 97 -33.12 4.09 4.71
CA LEU A 97 -33.98 3.14 4.04
C LEU A 97 -34.42 2.01 4.97
N GLN A 98 -33.52 1.52 5.84
CA GLN A 98 -33.84 0.52 6.85
C GLN A 98 -34.85 1.05 7.88
N ASP A 99 -34.67 2.29 8.36
CA ASP A 99 -35.62 2.94 9.27
C ASP A 99 -37.02 3.08 8.64
N LYS A 100 -37.10 3.21 7.31
CA LYS A 100 -38.37 3.16 6.56
C LYS A 100 -38.89 1.73 6.42
N TYR A 101 -38.04 0.74 6.16
CA TYR A 101 -38.41 -0.68 6.03
C TYR A 101 -38.89 -1.31 7.33
N ASP A 102 -38.41 -0.83 8.47
CA ASP A 102 -38.87 -1.25 9.80
C ASP A 102 -40.33 -0.82 10.06
N GLN A 103 -40.84 0.13 9.26
CA GLN A 103 -42.25 0.51 9.27
C GLN A 103 -43.11 -0.44 8.42
N SER A 104 -44.44 -0.30 8.50
CA SER A 104 -45.34 -1.10 7.67
C SER A 104 -45.08 -0.88 6.19
N TRP A 105 -44.97 -1.96 5.42
CA TRP A 105 -44.79 -1.94 3.96
C TRP A 105 -45.80 -1.10 3.19
N LYS A 106 -47.00 -0.88 3.76
CA LYS A 106 -48.05 -0.03 3.19
C LYS A 106 -47.71 1.46 3.23
N LYS A 107 -46.82 1.89 4.14
CA LYS A 107 -46.38 3.28 4.31
C LYS A 107 -45.18 3.63 3.43
N LEU A 108 -44.49 2.63 2.87
CA LEU A 108 -43.38 2.89 1.95
C LEU A 108 -43.88 3.50 0.65
N THR A 109 -43.21 4.56 0.22
CA THR A 109 -43.43 5.12 -1.10
C THR A 109 -42.86 4.19 -2.17
N ASP A 110 -43.36 4.32 -3.41
CA ASP A 110 -42.81 3.56 -4.54
C ASP A 110 -41.36 3.92 -4.83
N VAL A 111 -40.93 5.13 -4.46
CA VAL A 111 -39.55 5.60 -4.60
C VAL A 111 -38.64 4.80 -3.67
N ASP A 112 -39.02 4.64 -2.40
CA ASP A 112 -38.26 3.85 -1.42
C ASP A 112 -38.14 2.38 -1.86
N LYS A 113 -39.25 1.80 -2.37
CA LYS A 113 -39.26 0.42 -2.88
C LYS A 113 -38.35 0.25 -4.09
N LYS A 114 -38.36 1.21 -5.03
CA LYS A 114 -37.48 1.20 -6.20
C LYS A 114 -36.01 1.29 -5.79
N LEU A 115 -35.69 2.16 -4.83
CA LEU A 115 -34.33 2.26 -4.32
C LEU A 115 -33.88 0.95 -3.66
N GLY A 116 -34.66 0.36 -2.76
CA GLY A 116 -34.26 -0.90 -2.14
C GLY A 116 -34.19 -2.08 -3.10
N TYR A 117 -35.07 -2.13 -4.11
CA TYR A 117 -34.94 -3.10 -5.20
C TYR A 117 -33.65 -2.90 -5.98
N TYR A 118 -33.29 -1.66 -6.31
CA TYR A 118 -32.04 -1.34 -6.99
C TYR A 118 -30.81 -1.68 -6.15
N ILE A 119 -30.83 -1.41 -4.84
CA ILE A 119 -29.74 -1.78 -3.96
C ILE A 119 -29.56 -3.31 -3.93
N ALA A 120 -30.65 -4.08 -3.85
CA ALA A 120 -30.57 -5.54 -3.79
C ALA A 120 -30.22 -6.22 -5.12
N TYR A 121 -30.77 -5.72 -6.23
CA TYR A 121 -30.76 -6.40 -7.53
C TYR A 121 -30.31 -5.54 -8.71
N GLY A 122 -29.95 -4.28 -8.47
CA GLY A 122 -29.51 -3.34 -9.51
C GLY A 122 -28.15 -3.69 -10.11
N ASP A 123 -27.82 -2.94 -11.15
CA ASP A 123 -26.61 -3.05 -11.96
C ASP A 123 -25.41 -2.30 -11.35
N TRP A 124 -25.07 -2.60 -10.09
CA TRP A 124 -23.94 -1.97 -9.40
C TRP A 124 -23.05 -3.00 -8.67
N GLY A 125 -21.81 -2.61 -8.35
CA GLY A 125 -20.82 -3.46 -7.71
C GLY A 125 -20.48 -4.71 -8.52
N VAL A 126 -20.75 -5.90 -7.97
CA VAL A 126 -20.49 -7.18 -8.66
C VAL A 126 -21.36 -7.38 -9.90
N ARG A 127 -22.38 -6.55 -10.11
CA ARG A 127 -23.34 -6.71 -11.22
C ARG A 127 -23.15 -5.75 -12.40
N GLU A 128 -22.21 -4.81 -12.32
CA GLU A 128 -22.05 -3.72 -13.31
C GLU A 128 -21.79 -4.21 -14.74
N LYS A 129 -21.05 -5.32 -14.86
CA LYS A 129 -20.63 -5.85 -16.16
C LYS A 129 -21.69 -6.72 -16.84
N PHE A 130 -22.84 -6.95 -16.20
CA PHE A 130 -23.95 -7.69 -16.82
C PHE A 130 -24.77 -6.75 -17.70
N THR A 131 -24.30 -6.46 -18.91
CA THR A 131 -24.95 -5.50 -19.82
C THR A 131 -26.30 -5.96 -20.36
N ASN A 132 -26.63 -7.24 -20.23
CA ASN A 132 -27.78 -7.86 -20.87
C ASN A 132 -29.01 -8.03 -19.95
N TRP A 133 -29.06 -7.32 -18.82
CA TRP A 133 -30.14 -7.39 -17.84
C TRP A 133 -31.51 -6.96 -18.38
N ASN A 134 -31.54 -6.11 -19.42
CA ASN A 134 -32.75 -5.59 -20.05
C ASN A 134 -33.10 -6.29 -21.38
N THR A 135 -32.30 -7.28 -21.80
CA THR A 135 -32.52 -8.01 -23.05
C THR A 135 -33.12 -9.38 -22.79
N LEU A 136 -33.79 -9.94 -23.80
CA LEU A 136 -34.28 -11.32 -23.78
C LEU A 136 -33.15 -12.35 -24.02
N GLU A 137 -31.90 -11.89 -24.10
CA GLU A 137 -30.73 -12.73 -24.31
C GLU A 137 -30.35 -13.48 -23.02
N ALA A 138 -29.69 -14.63 -23.19
CA ALA A 138 -29.24 -15.43 -22.05
C ALA A 138 -28.24 -14.64 -21.18
N PRO A 139 -28.38 -14.62 -19.84
CA PRO A 139 -27.48 -13.90 -18.93
C PRO A 139 -26.00 -14.21 -19.20
N LEU A 140 -25.13 -13.20 -19.15
CA LEU A 140 -23.69 -13.41 -19.40
C LEU A 140 -23.00 -14.29 -18.34
N ASP A 141 -23.67 -14.49 -17.20
CA ASP A 141 -23.25 -15.43 -16.15
C ASP A 141 -23.71 -16.87 -16.38
N LEU A 142 -24.46 -17.13 -17.45
CA LEU A 142 -24.99 -18.46 -17.68
C LEU A 142 -23.82 -19.43 -17.92
N PRO A 143 -23.67 -20.48 -17.09
CA PRO A 143 -22.57 -21.44 -17.22
C PRO A 143 -22.72 -22.34 -18.45
N PHE A 144 -23.87 -22.29 -19.13
CA PHE A 144 -24.18 -23.09 -20.30
C PHE A 144 -23.92 -22.27 -21.56
N ARG A 145 -23.10 -22.80 -22.47
CA ARG A 145 -22.90 -22.20 -23.80
C ARG A 145 -24.15 -22.44 -24.63
N VAL A 146 -24.75 -21.37 -25.13
CA VAL A 146 -25.85 -21.43 -26.10
C VAL A 146 -25.26 -21.64 -27.50
N PRO A 147 -25.77 -22.59 -28.30
CA PRO A 147 -26.91 -23.47 -28.02
C PRO A 147 -26.55 -24.57 -26.99
N SER A 148 -27.37 -24.70 -25.95
CA SER A 148 -27.31 -25.88 -25.11
C SER A 148 -27.62 -27.07 -26.03
N GLN A 149 -26.75 -28.08 -26.06
CA GLN A 149 -26.94 -29.25 -26.92
C GLN A 149 -28.12 -30.15 -26.47
N VAL A 150 -29.07 -29.62 -25.70
CA VAL A 150 -30.31 -30.30 -25.37
C VAL A 150 -31.16 -30.29 -26.63
N ARG A 151 -30.94 -31.29 -27.47
CA ARG A 151 -31.60 -31.49 -28.77
C ARG A 151 -33.13 -31.64 -28.68
N THR A 152 -33.73 -31.66 -27.50
CA THR A 152 -35.14 -32.02 -27.35
C THR A 152 -35.79 -31.23 -26.21
N ALA A 153 -36.66 -30.27 -26.55
CA ALA A 153 -37.57 -29.63 -25.58
C ALA A 153 -38.58 -30.64 -24.98
N SER A 154 -38.72 -31.81 -25.59
CA SER A 154 -39.55 -32.94 -25.13
C SER A 154 -38.66 -34.17 -24.87
N PRO A 155 -38.30 -34.46 -23.61
CA PRO A 155 -37.49 -35.63 -23.29
C PRO A 155 -38.27 -36.91 -23.59
N LYS A 156 -37.63 -37.89 -24.24
CA LYS A 156 -38.19 -39.23 -24.45
C LYS A 156 -37.76 -40.18 -23.33
N PRO A 157 -38.55 -41.22 -23.02
CA PRO A 157 -38.16 -42.24 -22.04
C PRO A 157 -36.84 -42.98 -22.39
N THR A 158 -36.42 -42.92 -23.64
CA THR A 158 -35.18 -43.52 -24.16
C THR A 158 -33.95 -42.60 -24.06
N ASP A 159 -34.11 -41.36 -23.61
CA ASP A 159 -33.01 -40.39 -23.58
C ASP A 159 -32.05 -40.72 -22.44
N ILE A 160 -30.77 -40.95 -22.77
CA ILE A 160 -29.72 -41.24 -21.80
C ILE A 160 -29.28 -39.93 -21.13
N ILE A 161 -29.65 -39.75 -19.86
CA ILE A 161 -29.26 -38.58 -19.06
C ILE A 161 -27.80 -38.75 -18.61
N LYS A 162 -26.90 -37.88 -19.08
CA LYS A 162 -25.51 -37.79 -18.62
C LYS A 162 -25.36 -36.63 -17.65
N LYS A 163 -24.59 -36.85 -16.58
CA LYS A 163 -24.18 -35.77 -15.68
C LYS A 163 -23.27 -34.83 -16.45
N LEU A 164 -23.62 -33.54 -16.45
CA LEU A 164 -22.77 -32.49 -17.02
C LEU A 164 -21.53 -32.27 -16.16
N GLU A 165 -20.46 -31.79 -16.78
CA GLU A 165 -19.26 -31.39 -16.06
C GLU A 165 -19.60 -30.23 -15.09
N PRO A 166 -19.01 -30.23 -13.88
CA PRO A 166 -19.21 -29.14 -12.94
C PRO A 166 -18.61 -27.86 -13.54
N VAL A 167 -19.44 -26.82 -13.69
CA VAL A 167 -18.98 -25.52 -14.19
C VAL A 167 -18.62 -24.61 -13.03
N ILE A 168 -17.42 -24.03 -13.09
CA ILE A 168 -16.94 -23.08 -12.09
C ILE A 168 -17.45 -21.68 -12.46
N LEU A 169 -18.42 -21.17 -11.69
CA LEU A 169 -19.04 -19.86 -11.96
C LEU A 169 -18.06 -18.68 -11.87
N ALA A 170 -16.93 -18.85 -11.18
CA ALA A 170 -15.88 -17.84 -11.07
C ALA A 170 -15.11 -17.62 -12.39
N GLU A 171 -15.15 -18.59 -13.31
CA GLU A 171 -14.41 -18.56 -14.58
C GLU A 171 -15.22 -17.97 -15.74
N THR A 172 -16.46 -17.54 -15.51
CA THR A 172 -17.25 -16.84 -16.54
C THR A 172 -16.52 -15.56 -16.97
N PRO A 173 -16.61 -15.15 -18.25
CA PRO A 173 -15.84 -14.01 -18.76
C PRO A 173 -16.12 -12.72 -17.97
N VAL A 174 -17.34 -12.57 -17.45
CA VAL A 174 -17.74 -11.42 -16.61
C VAL A 174 -17.13 -11.49 -15.21
N ARG A 175 -17.10 -12.68 -14.59
CA ARG A 175 -16.66 -12.88 -13.20
C ARG A 175 -15.16 -13.11 -13.06
N ARG A 176 -14.46 -13.49 -14.13
CA ARG A 176 -13.03 -13.77 -14.12
C ARG A 176 -12.21 -12.62 -13.51
N GLU A 177 -12.59 -11.38 -13.81
CA GLU A 177 -11.92 -10.20 -13.25
C GLU A 177 -12.26 -9.96 -11.78
N GLN A 178 -13.44 -10.38 -11.32
CA GLN A 178 -13.86 -10.25 -9.91
C GLN A 178 -13.16 -11.27 -9.01
N PHE A 179 -12.87 -12.46 -9.54
CA PHE A 179 -12.23 -13.56 -8.80
C PHE A 179 -10.74 -13.72 -9.12
N ASP A 180 -10.10 -12.72 -9.74
CA ASP A 180 -8.66 -12.72 -9.99
C ASP A 180 -7.87 -12.44 -8.70
N THR A 181 -7.84 -13.41 -7.80
CA THR A 181 -7.16 -13.34 -6.48
C THR A 181 -5.63 -13.25 -6.59
N LYS A 182 -5.07 -13.39 -7.78
CA LYS A 182 -3.62 -13.28 -8.03
C LYS A 182 -3.15 -11.83 -8.08
N LYS A 183 -4.05 -10.87 -8.27
CA LYS A 183 -3.72 -9.44 -8.26
C LYS A 183 -3.71 -8.92 -6.83
N MET A 184 -2.52 -8.54 -6.35
CA MET A 184 -2.36 -7.86 -5.07
C MET A 184 -2.69 -6.37 -5.23
N ASP A 185 -3.42 -5.80 -4.25
CA ASP A 185 -3.70 -4.36 -4.21
C ASP A 185 -2.38 -3.57 -4.21
N PRO A 186 -2.22 -2.53 -5.08
CA PRO A 186 -1.04 -1.65 -5.06
C PRO A 186 -0.72 -1.09 -3.68
N VAL A 187 -1.71 -0.82 -2.84
CA VAL A 187 -1.51 -0.33 -1.46
C VAL A 187 -0.83 -1.39 -0.61
N THR A 188 -1.38 -2.61 -0.58
CA THR A 188 -0.79 -3.75 0.13
C THR A 188 0.63 -4.03 -0.36
N LYS A 189 0.86 -3.97 -1.67
CA LYS A 189 2.19 -4.13 -2.27
C LYS A 189 3.17 -3.09 -1.77
N THR A 190 2.73 -1.84 -1.63
CA THR A 190 3.54 -0.73 -1.10
C THR A 190 3.93 -1.00 0.36
N PHE A 191 2.99 -1.40 1.22
CA PHE A 191 3.27 -1.74 2.62
C PHE A 191 4.25 -2.92 2.74
N ILE A 192 4.11 -3.95 1.92
CA ILE A 192 5.03 -5.08 1.89
C ILE A 192 6.46 -4.59 1.57
N TYR A 193 6.62 -3.75 0.54
CA TYR A 193 7.95 -3.22 0.20
C TYR A 193 8.53 -2.31 1.28
N ILE A 194 7.72 -1.44 1.89
CA ILE A 194 8.16 -0.60 3.02
C ILE A 194 8.62 -1.48 4.19
N THR A 195 7.89 -2.55 4.48
CA THR A 195 8.23 -3.47 5.57
C THR A 195 9.55 -4.19 5.32
N ILE A 196 9.75 -4.69 4.09
CA ILE A 196 11.03 -5.29 3.67
C ILE A 196 12.16 -4.26 3.75
N PHE A 197 11.92 -3.02 3.32
CA PHE A 197 12.91 -1.95 3.36
C PHE A 197 13.32 -1.59 4.80
N ILE A 198 12.35 -1.44 5.72
CA ILE A 198 12.61 -1.20 7.14
C ILE A 198 13.39 -2.37 7.75
N ALA A 199 13.04 -3.61 7.41
CA ALA A 199 13.75 -4.80 7.87
C ALA A 199 15.22 -4.81 7.39
N LEU A 200 15.47 -4.44 6.13
CA LEU A 200 16.83 -4.31 5.60
C LEU A 200 17.63 -3.22 6.33
N LEU A 201 17.02 -2.07 6.61
CA LEU A 201 17.66 -1.00 7.38
C LEU A 201 17.95 -1.44 8.82
N ALA A 202 17.04 -2.18 9.45
CA ALA A 202 17.24 -2.73 10.79
C ALA A 202 18.42 -3.72 10.79
N ILE A 203 18.50 -4.64 9.83
CA ILE A 203 19.61 -5.58 9.68
C ILE A 203 20.92 -4.82 9.39
N ALA A 204 20.90 -3.81 8.52
CA ALA A 204 22.08 -3.02 8.20
C ALA A 204 22.58 -2.20 9.41
N ARG A 205 21.66 -1.70 10.23
CA ARG A 205 21.96 -1.02 11.50
C ARG A 205 22.55 -2.02 12.50
N ASP A 206 21.92 -3.18 12.67
CA ASP A 206 22.36 -4.24 13.58
C ASP A 206 23.79 -4.69 13.26
N LYS A 207 24.09 -4.93 11.97
CA LYS A 207 25.44 -5.23 11.49
C LYS A 207 26.48 -4.13 11.76
N LYS A 208 26.06 -2.87 11.82
CA LYS A 208 26.94 -1.70 12.06
C LYS A 208 27.05 -1.32 13.53
N ILE A 209 26.22 -1.86 14.41
CA ILE A 209 26.23 -1.57 15.85
C ILE A 209 27.30 -2.39 16.62
N GLY A 210 27.98 -3.32 15.95
CA GLY A 210 28.95 -4.24 16.57
C GLY A 210 30.43 -3.80 16.63
N GLU A 211 30.81 -2.58 16.21
CA GLU A 211 32.22 -2.15 16.33
C GLU A 211 32.53 -1.41 17.65
N GLY A 212 31.52 -0.87 18.34
CA GLY A 212 31.72 -0.09 19.57
C GLY A 212 31.53 -0.87 20.88
N GLY A 213 31.29 -2.18 20.83
CA GLY A 213 30.91 -2.95 22.01
C GLY A 213 30.88 -4.45 21.80
N LYS A 214 31.86 -5.02 21.07
CA LYS A 214 32.13 -6.45 21.22
C LYS A 214 32.43 -6.69 22.71
N PRO A 215 31.75 -7.63 23.40
CA PRO A 215 32.28 -8.09 24.67
C PRO A 215 33.70 -8.57 24.37
N GLU A 216 34.68 -8.07 25.12
CA GLU A 216 36.02 -8.65 25.10
C GLU A 216 35.82 -10.14 25.39
N GLU A 217 36.22 -10.98 24.44
CA GLU A 217 36.33 -12.40 24.70
C GLU A 217 37.36 -12.50 25.81
N ILE A 218 36.91 -12.74 27.05
CA ILE A 218 37.80 -13.09 28.14
C ILE A 218 38.32 -14.48 27.76
N GLU A 219 39.46 -14.50 27.08
CA GLU A 219 40.20 -15.73 26.82
C GLU A 219 40.64 -16.26 28.18
N ILE A 220 39.86 -17.18 28.73
CA ILE A 220 40.21 -17.90 29.96
C ILE A 220 41.29 -18.89 29.53
N GLU A 221 42.54 -18.42 29.49
CA GLU A 221 43.69 -19.29 29.33
C GLU A 221 43.83 -20.19 30.57
N ASP A 222 43.77 -21.50 30.39
CA ASP A 222 44.02 -22.45 31.46
C ASP A 222 45.53 -22.50 31.76
N ILE A 223 45.93 -21.89 32.88
CA ILE A 223 47.33 -21.71 33.29
C ILE A 223 48.05 -23.06 33.40
N TYR A 224 47.34 -24.13 33.77
CA TYR A 224 47.92 -25.47 33.95
C TYR A 224 48.28 -26.15 32.63
N GLU A 225 47.48 -25.95 31.59
CA GLU A 225 47.71 -26.57 30.28
C GLU A 225 48.87 -25.87 29.55
N ASN A 226 48.98 -24.56 29.70
CA ASN A 226 50.12 -23.77 29.24
C ASN A 226 51.44 -24.15 29.96
N GLN A 227 51.39 -24.51 31.24
CA GLN A 227 52.55 -25.01 31.97
C GLN A 227 52.96 -26.42 31.51
N ARG A 228 51.99 -27.30 31.25
CA ARG A 228 52.25 -28.64 30.70
C ARG A 228 52.93 -28.58 29.34
N GLN A 229 52.43 -27.75 28.43
CA GLN A 229 53.04 -27.56 27.12
C GLN A 229 54.44 -26.94 27.19
N LYS A 230 54.70 -26.06 28.16
CA LYS A 230 56.05 -25.51 28.40
C LYS A 230 57.01 -26.55 28.94
N GLN A 231 56.57 -27.43 29.85
CA GLN A 231 57.38 -28.55 30.35
C GLN A 231 57.67 -29.57 29.24
N GLU A 232 56.67 -29.97 28.45
CA GLU A 232 56.88 -30.88 27.32
C GLU A 232 57.86 -30.30 26.28
N LYS A 233 57.81 -28.99 26.02
CA LYS A 233 58.80 -28.31 25.16
C LYS A 233 60.19 -28.20 25.78
N PHE A 234 60.29 -28.18 27.12
CA PHE A 234 61.57 -28.17 27.83
C PHE A 234 62.19 -29.57 27.85
N ASP A 235 61.36 -30.61 28.03
CA ASP A 235 61.77 -32.02 28.01
C ASP A 235 62.09 -32.52 26.59
N GLN A 236 61.54 -31.88 25.55
CA GLN A 236 61.86 -32.15 24.15
C GLN A 236 63.05 -31.34 23.61
N GLN A 237 63.71 -30.49 24.40
CA GLN A 237 64.98 -29.89 24.00
C GLN A 237 66.12 -30.91 24.19
N PRO A 238 66.79 -31.37 23.11
CA PRO A 238 68.03 -32.13 23.26
C PRO A 238 69.12 -31.24 23.86
N ALA A 239 69.96 -31.84 24.71
CA ALA A 239 71.10 -31.21 25.40
C ALA A 239 71.92 -30.27 24.47
N PRO A 240 72.50 -29.17 25.00
CA PRO A 240 73.18 -28.18 24.19
C PRO A 240 74.33 -28.82 23.41
N GLN A 241 74.18 -28.88 22.09
CA GLN A 241 75.24 -29.31 21.18
C GLN A 241 76.38 -28.29 21.23
N GLU A 242 77.59 -28.81 21.47
CA GLU A 242 78.85 -28.09 21.46
C GLU A 242 79.06 -27.30 20.15
N GLN A 243 79.67 -26.14 20.31
CA GLN A 243 79.95 -25.16 19.26
C GLN A 243 80.76 -25.77 18.10
N GLN A 244 80.18 -25.79 16.90
CA GLN A 244 80.96 -26.00 15.68
C GLN A 244 81.66 -24.69 15.26
N PRO A 245 82.99 -24.67 15.02
CA PRO A 245 83.69 -23.50 14.53
C PRO A 245 83.29 -23.19 13.08
N ARG A 246 82.99 -21.91 12.83
CA ARG A 246 82.62 -21.37 11.51
C ARG A 246 83.74 -21.63 10.50
N PRO A 247 83.47 -22.15 9.29
CA PRO A 247 84.50 -22.31 8.26
C PRO A 247 84.96 -20.93 7.76
N GLY A 248 86.24 -20.62 7.98
CA GLY A 248 86.89 -19.38 7.58
C GLY A 248 86.92 -19.16 6.07
N LYS A 249 86.77 -17.89 5.67
CA LYS A 249 86.94 -17.40 4.29
C LYS A 249 88.33 -17.78 3.77
N LYS A 250 88.36 -18.55 2.68
CA LYS A 250 89.58 -18.84 1.92
C LYS A 250 89.94 -17.60 1.09
N TRP A 251 91.02 -16.91 1.47
CA TRP A 251 91.69 -15.94 0.61
C TRP A 251 92.69 -16.72 -0.27
N TYR A 252 92.45 -16.79 -1.58
CA TYR A 252 93.47 -17.19 -2.54
C TYR A 252 93.88 -15.97 -3.36
N TYR A 253 95.18 -15.66 -3.27
CA TYR A 253 96.07 -15.19 -4.34
C TYR A 253 95.62 -14.05 -5.24
N LEU A 254 96.24 -12.87 -5.04
CA LEU A 254 96.78 -12.08 -6.15
C LEU A 254 97.86 -11.11 -5.63
N TRP A 255 99.09 -11.60 -5.46
CA TRP A 255 100.27 -10.75 -5.57
C TRP A 255 100.99 -11.12 -6.86
N LEU A 256 100.93 -10.19 -7.81
CA LEU A 256 101.91 -10.04 -8.86
C LEU A 256 103.20 -9.50 -8.22
N LYS A 257 104.31 -10.16 -8.57
CA LYS A 257 105.72 -9.79 -8.39
C LYS A 257 106.36 -9.98 -7.02
#